data_AF-A0A959TPM2-F1
#
_entry.id   AF-A0A959TPM2-F1
#
_cell.length_a   1.000
_cell.length_b   1.000
_cell.length_c   1.000
_cell.angle_alpha   90.00
_cell.angle_beta   90.00
_cell.angle_gamma   90.00
#
_symmetry.space_group_name_H-M   'P 1'
#
loop_
_entity.id
_entity.type
_entity.pdbx_description
1 polymer ?
#
loop_
_entity_poly.entity_id
_entity_poly.type
_entity_poly.pdbx_seq_one_letter_code
_entity_poly.pdbx_strand_id
1 'polypeptide(L)'
;MPTFDEFQERVRTFQSDGMALFATTSFQGHSVPMLHMLARIDVHIPVYYVDTGYLFPETLRFRDQLKEMLGLTFVGLRPAVPKSQQRDA
;
A
#
# COMPACT_ATOMS: atom_id res chain seq x y z
N MET A 1 11.63 0.81 18.75
CA MET A 1 11.09 0.51 17.40
C MET A 1 12.02 -0.50 16.77
N PRO A 2 11.49 -1.48 16.00
CA PRO A 2 12.35 -2.42 15.31
C PRO A 2 13.27 -1.69 14.32
N THR A 3 14.47 -2.20 14.12
CA THR A 3 15.40 -1.67 13.11
C THR A 3 14.95 -2.06 11.71
N PHE A 4 15.53 -1.43 10.68
CA PHE A 4 15.29 -1.85 9.30
C PHE A 4 15.71 -3.31 9.07
N ASP A 5 16.82 -3.74 9.69
CA ASP A 5 17.32 -5.11 9.54
C ASP A 5 16.37 -6.13 10.18
N GLU A 6 15.83 -5.84 11.37
CA GLU A 6 14.82 -6.68 12.02
C GLU A 6 13.51 -6.77 11.20
N PHE A 7 13.10 -5.66 10.57
CA PHE A 7 11.95 -5.64 9.68
C PHE A 7 12.20 -6.45 8.40
N GLN A 8 13.36 -6.26 7.77
CA GLN A 8 13.77 -6.98 6.58
C GLN A 8 13.84 -8.49 6.83
N GLU A 9 14.41 -8.90 7.96
CA GLU A 9 14.52 -10.31 8.31
C GLU A 9 13.14 -10.95 8.46
N ARG A 10 12.21 -10.28 9.16
CA ARG A 10 10.82 -10.77 9.28
C ARG A 10 10.13 -10.95 7.93
N VAL A 11 10.27 -9.97 7.02
CA VAL A 11 9.69 -10.07 5.67
C VAL A 11 10.27 -11.27 4.92
N ARG A 12 11.59 -11.48 5.00
CA ARG A 12 12.27 -12.61 4.36
C ARG A 12 11.87 -13.96 4.93
N THR A 13 11.67 -14.07 6.25
CA THR A 13 11.15 -15.29 6.88
C THR A 13 9.77 -15.64 6.33
N PHE A 14 8.84 -14.69 6.24
CA PHE A 14 7.53 -14.96 5.67
C PHE A 14 7.61 -15.40 4.20
N GLN A 15 8.53 -14.82 3.43
CA GLN A 15 8.79 -15.24 2.04
C GLN A 15 9.36 -16.66 1.97
N SER A 16 10.33 -17.02 2.83
CA SER A 16 10.91 -18.37 2.85
C SER A 16 9.91 -19.44 3.31
N ASP A 17 8.97 -19.06 4.16
CA ASP A 17 7.88 -19.92 4.63
C ASP A 17 6.77 -20.11 3.56
N GLY A 18 6.93 -19.47 2.39
CA GLY A 18 5.97 -19.55 1.28
C GLY A 18 4.68 -18.78 1.52
N MET A 19 4.68 -17.81 2.45
CA MET A 19 3.49 -17.01 2.74
C MET A 19 3.26 -15.95 1.65
N ALA A 20 1.98 -15.70 1.34
CA ALA A 20 1.60 -14.55 0.54
C ALA A 20 1.64 -13.29 1.40
N LEU A 21 2.34 -12.25 0.91
CA LEU A 21 2.47 -10.97 1.59
C LEU A 21 1.74 -9.87 0.84
N PHE A 22 1.14 -8.95 1.60
CA PHE A 22 0.62 -7.69 1.08
C PHE A 22 0.71 -6.60 2.16
N ALA A 23 0.65 -5.34 1.72
CA ALA A 23 0.48 -4.21 2.61
C ALA A 23 -0.76 -3.41 2.25
N THR A 24 -1.21 -2.56 3.17
CA THR A 24 -2.29 -1.61 2.93
C THR A 24 -1.83 -0.19 3.22
N THR A 25 -2.34 0.79 2.50
CA THR A 25 -2.07 2.20 2.78
C THR A 25 -3.31 3.08 2.62
N SER A 26 -3.40 4.07 3.50
CA SER A 26 -4.30 5.23 3.41
C SER A 26 -3.60 6.46 2.79
N PHE A 27 -2.34 6.31 2.37
CA PHE A 27 -1.44 7.38 1.92
C PHE A 27 -1.19 8.49 2.95
N GLN A 28 -1.33 8.19 4.24
CA GLN A 28 -0.94 9.11 5.30
C GLN A 28 0.59 9.23 5.39
N GLY A 29 1.10 10.40 5.79
CA GLY A 29 2.54 10.67 5.84
C GLY A 29 3.34 9.65 6.66
N HIS A 30 2.79 9.16 7.77
CA HIS A 30 3.45 8.15 8.62
C HIS A 30 3.55 6.75 7.96
N SER A 31 2.75 6.47 6.93
CA SER A 31 2.84 5.21 6.19
C SER A 31 4.01 5.18 5.19
N VAL A 32 4.50 6.35 4.75
CA VAL A 32 5.51 6.46 3.70
C VAL A 32 6.84 5.81 4.07
N PRO A 33 7.39 5.97 5.30
CA PRO A 33 8.60 5.26 5.70
C PRO A 33 8.46 3.74 5.62
N MET A 34 7.30 3.18 5.98
CA MET A 34 7.05 1.74 5.87
C MET A 34 7.03 1.28 4.41
N LEU A 35 6.37 2.05 3.53
CA LEU A 35 6.36 1.77 2.09
C LEU A 35 7.78 1.83 1.51
N HIS A 36 8.57 2.82 1.91
CA HIS A 36 9.98 2.92 1.51
C HIS A 36 10.80 1.71 1.97
N MET A 37 10.60 1.24 3.21
CA MET A 37 11.26 0.02 3.70
C MET A 37 10.84 -1.22 2.91
N LEU A 38 9.54 -1.40 2.62
CA LEU A 38 9.05 -2.51 1.79
C LEU A 38 9.65 -2.47 0.38
N ALA A 39 9.69 -1.31 -0.25
CA ALA A 39 10.27 -1.12 -1.58
C ALA A 39 11.76 -1.50 -1.65
N ARG A 40 12.50 -1.30 -0.56
CA ARG A 40 13.91 -1.71 -0.45
C ARG A 40 14.09 -3.22 -0.28
N ILE A 41 13.06 -3.93 0.15
CA ILE A 41 13.09 -5.38 0.39
C ILE A 41 12.59 -6.13 -0.85
N ASP A 42 11.37 -5.83 -1.29
CA ASP A 42 10.74 -6.45 -2.45
C ASP A 42 9.61 -5.56 -3.00
N VAL A 43 9.83 -5.02 -4.21
CA VAL A 43 8.86 -4.16 -4.91
C VAL A 43 7.63 -4.91 -5.43
N HIS A 44 7.67 -6.25 -5.47
CA HIS A 44 6.58 -7.08 -5.96
C HIS A 44 5.51 -7.34 -4.89
N ILE A 45 5.76 -6.99 -3.62
CA ILE A 45 4.74 -7.06 -2.57
C ILE A 45 3.63 -6.05 -2.91
N PRO A 46 2.39 -6.51 -3.19
CA PRO A 46 1.31 -5.61 -3.56
C PRO A 46 0.91 -4.71 -2.40
N VAL A 47 0.68 -3.43 -2.71
CA VAL A 47 0.17 -2.46 -1.75
C VAL A 47 -1.26 -2.09 -2.12
N TYR A 48 -2.22 -2.50 -1.30
CA TYR A 48 -3.62 -2.20 -1.52
C TYR A 48 -4.03 -0.87 -0.87
N TYR A 49 -4.94 -0.17 -1.51
CA TYR A 49 -5.64 0.96 -0.91
C TYR A 49 -7.12 0.89 -1.26
N VAL A 50 -7.98 1.47 -0.42
CA VAL A 50 -9.43 1.50 -0.69
C VAL A 50 -9.76 2.71 -1.56
N ASP A 51 -10.16 2.45 -2.80
CA ASP A 51 -10.68 3.45 -3.73
C ASP A 51 -12.20 3.55 -3.55
N THR A 52 -12.62 4.42 -2.63
CA THR A 52 -14.04 4.64 -2.33
C THR A 52 -14.78 5.40 -3.43
N GLY A 53 -14.06 6.02 -4.38
CA GLY A 53 -14.61 7.04 -5.28
C GLY A 53 -14.75 8.43 -4.65
N TYR A 54 -14.39 8.60 -3.37
CA TYR A 54 -14.41 9.88 -2.65
C TYR A 54 -13.00 10.38 -2.28
N LEU A 55 -11.94 9.72 -2.76
CA LEU A 55 -10.58 10.18 -2.53
C LEU A 55 -10.36 11.55 -3.20
N PHE A 56 -9.66 12.44 -2.51
CA PHE A 56 -9.26 13.72 -3.08
C PHE A 56 -8.34 13.48 -4.29
N PRO A 57 -8.44 14.30 -5.35
CA PRO A 57 -7.50 14.24 -6.47
C PRO A 57 -6.03 14.31 -6.02
N GLU A 58 -5.75 15.09 -4.96
CA GLU A 58 -4.45 15.20 -4.29
C GLU A 58 -3.92 13.84 -3.83
N THR A 59 -4.80 13.01 -3.24
CA THR A 59 -4.44 11.67 -2.74
C THR A 59 -4.03 10.76 -3.89
N LEU A 60 -4.76 10.83 -5.02
CA LEU A 60 -4.45 10.02 -6.20
C LEU A 60 -3.14 10.48 -6.85
N ARG A 61 -2.89 11.79 -6.93
CA ARG A 61 -1.60 12.33 -7.39
C ARG A 61 -0.45 11.88 -6.48
N PHE A 62 -0.66 11.91 -5.17
CA PHE A 62 0.36 11.48 -4.21
C PHE A 62 0.66 9.98 -4.32
N ARG A 63 -0.36 9.14 -4.52
CA ARG A 63 -0.16 7.71 -4.88
C ARG A 63 0.74 7.57 -6.11
N ASP A 64 0.47 8.33 -7.17
CA ASP A 64 1.22 8.22 -8.43
C ASP A 64 2.67 8.68 -8.26
N GLN A 65 2.91 9.73 -7.49
CA GLN A 65 4.26 10.16 -7.09
C GLN A 65 4.99 9.07 -6.30
N LEU A 66 4.33 8.47 -5.29
CA LEU A 66 4.93 7.39 -4.51
C LEU A 66 5.24 6.16 -5.38
N LYS A 67 4.39 5.86 -6.37
CA LYS A 67 4.62 4.78 -7.33
C LYS A 67 5.89 5.03 -8.13
N GLU A 68 6.05 6.23 -8.67
CA GLU A 68 7.24 6.63 -9.43
C GLU A 68 8.50 6.62 -8.57
N MET A 69 8.41 7.11 -7.33
CA MET A 69 9.57 7.21 -6.42
C MET A 69 10.01 5.85 -5.86
N LEU A 70 9.08 4.95 -5.54
CA LEU A 70 9.36 3.71 -4.81
C LEU A 70 9.35 2.46 -5.70
N GLY A 71 8.81 2.54 -6.91
CA GLY A 71 8.64 1.37 -7.80
C GLY A 71 7.61 0.35 -7.31
N LEU A 72 6.86 0.65 -6.25
CA LEU A 72 5.82 -0.22 -5.70
C LEU A 72 4.58 -0.28 -6.58
N THR A 73 3.91 -1.43 -6.58
CA THR A 73 2.60 -1.58 -7.23
C THR A 73 1.48 -1.27 -6.25
N PHE A 74 0.73 -0.19 -6.52
CA PHE A 74 -0.48 0.16 -5.79
C PHE A 74 -1.74 -0.37 -6.48
N VAL A 75 -2.56 -1.10 -5.74
CA VAL A 75 -3.80 -1.72 -6.23
C VAL A 75 -5.01 -1.12 -5.52
N GLY A 76 -5.88 -0.48 -6.30
CA GLY A 76 -7.11 0.14 -5.78
C GLY A 76 -8.23 -0.89 -5.63
N LEU A 77 -8.64 -1.15 -4.39
CA LEU A 77 -9.80 -1.97 -4.05
C LEU A 77 -11.06 -1.09 -4.09
N ARG A 78 -12.02 -1.46 -4.93
CA ARG A 78 -13.27 -0.71 -5.08
C ARG A 78 -14.44 -1.46 -4.44
N PRO A 79 -15.38 -0.75 -3.81
CA PRO A 79 -16.63 -1.35 -3.36
C PRO A 79 -17.40 -1.95 -4.54
N ALA A 80 -18.13 -3.04 -4.30
CA ALA A 80 -19.02 -3.63 -5.30
C ALA A 80 -20.15 -2.69 -5.72
N VAL A 81 -20.57 -1.79 -4.82
CA VAL A 81 -21.56 -0.75 -5.10
C VAL A 81 -20.82 0.52 -5.56
N PRO A 82 -21.02 0.97 -6.81
CA PRO A 82 -20.36 2.18 -7.31
C PRO A 82 -20.86 3.41 -6.56
N LYS A 83 -20.01 4.44 -6.47
CA LYS A 83 -20.31 5.73 -5.82
C LYS A 83 -21.69 6.30 -6.19
N SER A 84 -22.07 6.24 -7.47
CA SER A 84 -23.35 6.76 -7.95
C SER A 84 -24.59 6.04 -7.40
N GLN A 85 -24.41 4.87 -6.79
CA GLN A 85 -25.47 4.03 -6.23
C GLN A 85 -25.37 3.88 -4.71
N GLN A 86 -24.36 4.49 -4.08
CA GLN A 86 -24.25 4.52 -2.61
C GLN A 86 -25.31 5.48 -2.08
N ARG A 87 -26.24 4.96 -1.28
CA ARG A 87 -27.33 5.70 -0.66
C ARG A 87 -27.02 5.90 0.82
N ASP A 88 -27.43 7.04 1.36
CA ASP A 88 -27.48 7.21 2.81
C ASP A 88 -28.50 6.21 3.38
N ALA A 89 -28.14 5.59 4.51
CA ALA A 89 -28.98 4.62 5.20
C ALA A 89 -30.20 5.29 5.85
#